data_AF-A0A4V2FM37-F1
#
_entry.id   AF-A0A4V2FM37-F1
#
_cell.length_a   1.000
_cell.length_b   1.000
_cell.length_c   1.000
_cell.angle_alpha   90.00
_cell.angle_beta   90.00
_cell.angle_gamma   90.00
#
_symmetry.space_group_name_H-M   'P 1'
#
loop_
_entity.id
_entity.type
_entity.pdbx_description
1 polymer ?
#
loop_
_entity_poly.entity_id
_entity_poly.type
_entity_poly.pdbx_seq_one_letter_code
_entity_poly.pdbx_strand_id
1 'polypeptide(L)'
;MPHLPTDQATPALTTEREQQRVAHLVLGEPRPKPKGANRRKKGKAPAVTLVPGIEERVQLRERWSHKTNGTAETHEHAAAQARREGSLARLVGTGAIDAHQLAAADQIAEAYHSITAEVAVRTANLEPRSSGGGPHSASHAPIAAVIRERAYARWREAVAPHGAMLLAIIVDDMALTTAARDWRLSNRRARSLLVSALDSWKRC
;
A
#
# COMPACT_ATOMS: atom_id res chain seq x y z
N MET A 1 2.66 -24.48 -61.49
CA MET A 1 1.87 -24.74 -60.29
C MET A 1 2.82 -24.77 -59.09
N PRO A 2 2.52 -24.03 -58.03
CA PRO A 2 3.51 -23.46 -57.12
C PRO A 2 3.91 -24.41 -55.98
N HIS A 3 5.13 -24.21 -55.50
CA HIS A 3 5.74 -24.81 -54.32
C HIS A 3 5.01 -24.30 -53.06
N LEU A 4 4.47 -25.21 -52.25
CA LEU A 4 3.96 -24.88 -50.92
C LEU A 4 5.15 -24.74 -49.95
N PRO A 5 5.22 -23.66 -49.14
CA PRO A 5 6.22 -23.55 -48.09
C PRO A 5 5.85 -24.45 -46.90
N THR A 6 6.80 -25.29 -46.48
CA THR A 6 6.72 -26.15 -45.30
C THR A 6 6.84 -25.30 -44.04
N ASP A 7 5.72 -24.82 -43.50
CA ASP A 7 5.67 -24.13 -42.21
C ASP A 7 5.23 -25.14 -41.12
N GLN A 8 6.20 -25.93 -40.60
CA GLN A 8 5.95 -27.03 -39.65
C GLN A 8 6.76 -26.88 -38.34
N ALA A 9 7.30 -25.70 -38.01
CA ALA A 9 8.15 -25.51 -36.83
C ALA A 9 7.40 -24.99 -35.56
N THR A 10 6.08 -24.79 -35.61
CA THR A 10 5.32 -24.11 -34.56
C THR A 10 4.64 -24.98 -33.47
N PRO A 11 4.38 -26.30 -33.61
CA PRO A 11 3.59 -27.03 -32.61
C PRO A 11 4.38 -27.50 -31.37
N ALA A 12 5.70 -27.71 -31.47
CA ALA A 12 6.49 -28.30 -30.38
C ALA A 12 6.66 -27.33 -29.19
N LEU A 13 6.91 -26.06 -29.47
CA LEU A 13 7.10 -25.01 -28.45
C LEU A 13 5.83 -24.73 -27.64
N THR A 14 4.65 -24.88 -28.23
CA THR A 14 3.37 -24.72 -27.52
C THR A 14 3.09 -25.91 -26.60
N THR A 15 3.38 -27.15 -27.04
CA THR A 15 3.24 -28.34 -26.19
C THR A 15 4.16 -28.32 -24.97
N GLU A 16 5.44 -27.96 -25.14
CA GLU A 16 6.37 -27.88 -24.01
C GLU A 16 5.98 -26.78 -23.02
N ARG A 17 5.53 -25.62 -23.53
CA ARG A 17 5.03 -24.52 -22.69
C ARG A 17 3.79 -24.95 -21.90
N GLU A 18 2.85 -25.66 -22.52
CA GLU A 18 1.64 -26.13 -21.86
C GLU A 18 1.95 -27.18 -20.79
N GLN A 19 2.86 -28.12 -21.08
CA GLN A 19 3.36 -29.08 -20.09
C GLN A 19 3.99 -28.37 -18.88
N GLN A 20 4.84 -27.37 -19.10
CA GLN A 20 5.45 -26.59 -18.02
C GLN A 20 4.43 -25.79 -17.20
N ARG A 21 3.40 -25.24 -17.86
CA ARG A 21 2.31 -24.54 -17.18
C ARG A 21 1.54 -25.50 -16.29
N VAL A 22 1.17 -26.67 -16.80
CA VAL A 22 0.43 -27.68 -16.04
C VAL A 22 1.28 -28.15 -14.86
N ALA A 23 2.53 -28.56 -15.09
CA ALA A 23 3.42 -29.04 -14.03
C ALA A 23 3.63 -28.01 -12.91
N HIS A 24 4.02 -26.77 -13.25
CA HIS A 24 4.48 -25.82 -12.23
C HIS A 24 3.39 -24.88 -11.70
N LEU A 25 2.38 -24.54 -12.52
CA LEU A 25 1.33 -23.61 -12.12
C LEU A 25 0.03 -24.32 -11.70
N VAL A 26 -0.30 -25.47 -12.29
CA VAL A 26 -1.53 -26.22 -11.95
C VAL A 26 -1.27 -27.29 -10.90
N LEU A 27 -0.30 -28.17 -11.14
CA LEU A 27 0.06 -29.25 -10.22
C LEU A 27 0.99 -28.77 -9.11
N GLY A 28 1.60 -27.60 -9.30
CA GLY A 28 2.41 -26.94 -8.30
C GLY A 28 3.76 -27.60 -8.04
N GLU A 29 4.24 -28.42 -8.97
CA GLU A 29 5.49 -29.18 -8.86
C GLU A 29 6.71 -28.26 -8.68
N PRO A 30 7.68 -28.65 -7.84
CA PRO A 30 8.92 -27.90 -7.67
C PRO A 30 9.70 -27.84 -8.99
N ARG A 31 10.51 -26.79 -9.15
CA ARG A 31 11.36 -26.63 -10.34
C ARG A 31 12.21 -27.88 -10.61
N PRO A 32 12.44 -28.22 -11.88
CA PRO A 32 13.33 -29.30 -12.23
C PRO A 32 14.75 -28.98 -11.75
N LYS A 33 15.39 -29.95 -11.10
CA LYS A 33 16.80 -29.83 -10.69
C LYS A 33 17.69 -29.93 -11.94
N PRO A 34 18.78 -29.15 -12.04
CA PRO A 34 19.68 -29.25 -13.18
C PRO A 34 20.30 -30.65 -13.26
N LYS A 35 20.36 -31.24 -14.47
CA LYS A 35 20.98 -32.56 -14.69
C LYS A 35 22.44 -32.53 -14.21
N GLY A 36 22.81 -33.45 -13.31
CA GLY A 36 24.14 -33.53 -12.70
C GLY A 36 24.31 -32.85 -11.34
N ALA A 37 23.23 -32.30 -10.75
CA ALA A 37 23.27 -31.64 -9.44
C ALA A 37 23.79 -32.54 -8.30
N ASN A 38 23.60 -33.86 -8.37
CA ASN A 38 24.03 -34.80 -7.32
C ASN A 38 25.55 -34.85 -7.11
N ARG A 39 26.36 -34.33 -8.05
CA ARG A 39 27.84 -34.29 -7.95
C ARG A 39 28.41 -32.94 -7.52
N ARG A 40 27.60 -31.88 -7.37
CA ARG A 40 28.11 -30.54 -7.02
C ARG A 40 28.02 -30.29 -5.51
N LYS A 41 29.19 -30.07 -4.89
CA LYS A 41 29.36 -29.66 -3.49
C LYS A 41 28.50 -28.44 -3.13
N LYS A 42 27.98 -28.48 -1.90
CA LYS A 42 27.45 -27.40 -1.04
C LYS A 42 27.48 -25.99 -1.67
N GLY A 43 26.55 -25.73 -2.57
CA GLY A 43 26.32 -24.45 -3.24
C GLY A 43 24.93 -24.48 -3.88
N LYS A 44 24.23 -23.35 -3.87
CA LYS A 44 22.87 -23.24 -4.42
C LYS A 44 22.96 -23.52 -5.93
N ALA A 45 22.50 -24.69 -6.37
CA ALA A 45 22.53 -25.06 -7.78
C ALA A 45 21.78 -24.02 -8.61
N PRO A 46 22.27 -23.66 -9.82
CA PRO A 46 21.55 -22.72 -10.67
C PRO A 46 20.19 -23.32 -11.02
N ALA A 47 19.12 -22.56 -10.74
CA ALA A 47 17.76 -22.98 -11.07
C ALA A 47 17.64 -23.11 -12.61
N VAL A 48 16.95 -24.15 -13.07
CA VAL A 48 16.60 -24.27 -14.49
C VAL A 48 15.64 -23.13 -14.83
N THR A 49 15.97 -22.37 -15.88
CA THR A 49 15.12 -21.29 -16.41
C THR A 49 13.98 -21.90 -17.23
N LEU A 50 12.73 -21.63 -16.84
CA LEU A 50 11.53 -22.05 -17.57
C LEU A 50 11.22 -21.09 -18.73
N VAL A 51 10.22 -21.44 -19.56
CA VAL A 51 9.74 -20.57 -20.64
C VAL A 51 9.27 -19.20 -20.08
N PRO A 52 9.56 -18.08 -20.77
CA PRO A 52 9.11 -16.74 -20.37
C PRO A 52 7.60 -16.68 -20.09
N GLY A 53 7.21 -15.99 -19.01
CA GLY A 53 5.84 -15.92 -18.49
C GLY A 53 5.45 -17.08 -17.55
N ILE A 54 5.99 -18.29 -17.71
CA ILE A 54 5.83 -19.37 -16.69
C ILE A 54 6.85 -19.15 -15.58
N GLU A 55 8.09 -18.87 -15.97
CA GLU A 55 9.18 -18.53 -15.05
C GLU A 55 8.79 -17.39 -14.09
N GLU A 56 8.19 -16.31 -14.61
CA GLU A 56 7.77 -15.15 -13.82
C GLU A 56 6.70 -15.50 -12.77
N ARG A 57 5.70 -16.31 -13.16
CA ARG A 57 4.64 -16.75 -12.24
C ARG A 57 5.16 -17.74 -11.20
N VAL A 58 6.08 -18.62 -11.58
CA VAL A 58 6.74 -19.55 -10.65
C VAL A 58 7.63 -18.79 -9.66
N GLN A 59 8.41 -17.81 -10.12
CA GLN A 59 9.20 -16.93 -9.24
C GLN A 59 8.32 -16.16 -8.25
N LEU A 60 7.18 -15.63 -8.70
CA LEU A 60 6.23 -14.93 -7.84
C LEU A 60 5.70 -15.83 -6.72
N ARG A 61 5.28 -17.05 -7.06
CA ARG A 61 4.82 -18.06 -6.10
C ARG A 61 5.92 -18.46 -5.13
N GLU A 62 7.13 -18.69 -5.61
CA GLU A 62 8.27 -19.07 -4.76
C GLU A 62 8.65 -17.96 -3.79
N ARG A 63 8.66 -16.70 -4.24
CA ARG A 63 8.95 -15.53 -3.42
C ARG A 63 7.99 -15.42 -2.22
N TRP A 64 6.73 -15.77 -2.42
CA TRP A 64 5.69 -15.71 -1.38
C TRP A 64 5.33 -17.07 -0.77
N SER A 65 6.05 -18.14 -1.10
CA SER A 65 5.77 -19.51 -0.64
C SER A 65 5.82 -19.68 0.89
N HIS A 66 6.50 -18.79 1.59
CA HIS A 66 6.60 -18.76 3.05
C HIS A 66 5.40 -18.10 3.74
N LYS A 67 4.46 -17.53 2.98
CA LYS A 67 3.21 -16.95 3.51
C LYS A 67 2.04 -17.89 3.20
N THR A 68 1.50 -18.51 4.25
CA THR A 68 0.47 -19.56 4.15
C THR A 68 -0.90 -19.02 3.76
N ASN A 69 -1.20 -17.76 4.06
CA ASN A 69 -2.53 -17.18 3.88
C ASN A 69 -2.53 -16.13 2.75
N GLY A 70 -3.42 -16.28 1.77
CA GLY A 70 -3.58 -15.34 0.64
C GLY A 70 -2.83 -15.75 -0.63
N THR A 71 -3.19 -15.16 -1.78
CA THR A 71 -2.52 -15.45 -3.05
C THR A 71 -1.18 -14.72 -3.13
N ALA A 72 -0.21 -15.30 -3.85
CA ALA A 72 1.09 -14.67 -4.09
C ALA A 72 0.94 -13.30 -4.78
N GLU A 73 -0.09 -13.15 -5.61
CA GLU A 73 -0.47 -11.91 -6.28
C GLU A 73 -0.89 -10.82 -5.27
N THR A 74 -1.70 -11.17 -4.26
CA THR A 74 -2.07 -10.25 -3.17
C THR A 74 -0.85 -9.82 -2.35
N HIS A 75 0.08 -10.73 -2.04
CA HIS A 75 1.27 -10.38 -1.28
C HIS A 75 2.24 -9.51 -2.06
N GLU A 76 2.42 -9.76 -3.36
CA GLU A 76 3.25 -8.89 -4.20
C GLU A 76 2.61 -7.51 -4.34
N HIS A 77 1.27 -7.43 -4.49
CA HIS A 77 0.56 -6.16 -4.51
C HIS A 77 0.72 -5.40 -3.19
N ALA A 78 0.51 -6.07 -2.06
CA ALA A 78 0.67 -5.47 -0.73
C ALA A 78 2.13 -5.05 -0.47
N ALA A 79 3.11 -5.84 -0.90
CA ALA A 79 4.52 -5.49 -0.78
C ALA A 79 4.93 -4.36 -1.71
N ALA A 80 4.42 -4.33 -2.94
CA ALA A 80 4.62 -3.22 -3.86
C ALA A 80 3.99 -1.93 -3.32
N GLN A 81 2.82 -2.03 -2.69
CA GLN A 81 2.16 -0.92 -2.02
C GLN A 81 2.95 -0.46 -0.79
N ALA A 82 3.46 -1.37 0.03
CA ALA A 82 4.32 -1.04 1.19
C ALA A 82 5.69 -0.46 0.79
N ARG A 83 6.23 -0.84 -0.37
CA ARG A 83 7.49 -0.29 -0.93
C ARG A 83 7.30 1.08 -1.59
N ARG A 84 6.07 1.48 -1.90
CA ARG A 84 5.84 2.85 -2.39
C ARG A 84 6.13 3.78 -1.22
N GLU A 85 7.26 4.49 -1.31
CA GLU A 85 7.50 5.66 -0.48
C GLU A 85 6.26 6.56 -0.54
N GLY A 86 5.73 6.90 0.64
CA GLY A 86 4.52 7.69 0.77
C GLY A 86 4.64 9.02 0.02
N SER A 87 3.50 9.53 -0.45
CA SER A 87 3.42 10.80 -1.17
C SER A 87 4.10 11.95 -0.42
N LEU A 88 3.95 12.01 0.90
CA LEU A 88 4.63 12.99 1.77
C LEU A 88 6.13 12.72 1.90
N ALA A 89 6.56 11.46 1.99
CA ALA A 89 7.98 11.11 2.07
C ALA A 89 8.74 11.56 0.81
N ARG A 90 8.11 11.48 -0.36
CA ARG A 90 8.66 12.01 -1.62
C ARG A 90 8.73 13.54 -1.62
N LEU A 91 7.78 14.22 -1.00
CA LEU A 91 7.82 15.67 -0.85
C LEU A 91 8.96 16.11 0.08
N VAL A 92 9.26 15.34 1.12
CA VAL A 92 10.45 15.57 1.97
C VAL A 92 11.73 15.35 1.16
N GLY A 93 11.83 14.23 0.42
CA GLY A 93 13.00 13.93 -0.40
C GLY A 93 13.29 14.98 -1.48
N THR A 94 12.25 15.68 -1.97
CA THR A 94 12.39 16.79 -2.93
C THR A 94 12.56 18.16 -2.27
N GLY A 95 12.52 18.25 -0.93
CA GLY A 95 12.60 19.50 -0.18
C GLY A 95 11.36 20.40 -0.30
N ALA A 96 10.23 19.85 -0.78
CA ALA A 96 8.97 20.59 -0.91
C ALA A 96 8.25 20.77 0.44
N ILE A 97 8.53 19.88 1.40
CA ILE A 97 8.13 20.00 2.80
C ILE A 97 9.32 19.63 3.70
N ASP A 98 9.38 20.20 4.90
CA ASP A 98 10.43 19.94 5.89
C ASP A 98 10.08 18.80 6.85
N ALA A 99 11.08 18.26 7.56
CA ALA A 99 10.90 17.22 8.58
C ALA A 99 9.92 17.64 9.69
N HIS A 100 9.89 18.93 10.06
CA HIS A 100 8.91 19.44 11.02
C HIS A 100 7.48 19.42 10.50
N GLN A 101 7.30 19.62 9.19
CA GLN A 101 5.99 19.57 8.53
C GLN A 101 5.53 18.12 8.36
N LEU A 102 6.45 17.19 8.09
CA LEU A 102 6.14 15.76 8.11
C LEU A 102 5.65 15.32 9.49
N ALA A 103 6.37 15.70 10.57
CA ALA A 103 5.94 15.38 11.93
C ALA A 103 4.56 15.98 12.28
N ALA A 104 4.23 17.17 11.75
CA ALA A 104 2.90 17.75 11.89
C ALA A 104 1.83 16.92 11.15
N ALA A 105 2.14 16.45 9.93
CA ALA A 105 1.25 15.58 9.17
C ALA A 105 0.95 14.27 9.91
N ASP A 106 1.97 13.64 10.51
CA ASP A 106 1.82 12.42 11.31
C ASP A 106 0.90 12.64 12.53
N GLN A 107 1.06 13.77 13.23
CA GLN A 107 0.21 14.12 14.37
C GLN A 107 -1.24 14.39 13.96
N ILE A 108 -1.47 15.02 12.81
CA ILE A 108 -2.81 15.25 12.25
C ILE A 108 -3.45 13.91 11.87
N ALA A 109 -2.70 13.01 11.23
CA ALA A 109 -3.17 11.68 10.87
C ALA A 109 -3.54 10.84 12.11
N GLU A 110 -2.68 10.84 13.14
CA GLU A 110 -2.96 10.17 14.41
C GLU A 110 -4.25 10.71 15.05
N ALA A 111 -4.42 12.03 15.10
CA ALA A 111 -5.61 12.67 15.64
C ALA A 111 -6.88 12.30 14.85
N TYR A 112 -6.79 12.28 13.52
CA TYR A 112 -7.90 11.87 12.66
C TYR A 112 -8.30 10.41 12.94
N HIS A 113 -7.33 9.50 12.94
CA HIS A 113 -7.59 8.08 13.18
C HIS A 113 -8.16 7.80 14.57
N SER A 114 -7.69 8.49 15.61
CA SER A 114 -8.25 8.31 16.96
C SER A 114 -9.72 8.75 17.01
N ILE A 115 -10.05 9.91 16.44
CA ILE A 115 -11.41 10.44 16.42
C ILE A 115 -12.33 9.53 15.59
N THR A 116 -11.89 9.11 14.40
CA THR A 116 -12.67 8.22 13.53
C THR A 116 -12.88 6.84 14.17
N ALA A 117 -11.88 6.30 14.88
CA ALA A 117 -12.02 5.03 15.60
C ALA A 117 -13.06 5.11 16.74
N GLU A 118 -13.05 6.19 17.52
CA GLU A 118 -14.05 6.43 18.57
C GLU A 118 -15.47 6.54 18.01
N VAL A 119 -15.64 7.24 16.88
CA VAL A 119 -16.94 7.34 16.19
C VAL A 119 -17.37 5.95 15.70
N ALA A 120 -16.46 5.17 15.11
CA ALA A 120 -16.77 3.82 14.64
C ALA A 120 -17.21 2.90 15.79
N VAL A 121 -16.53 2.92 16.94
CA VAL A 121 -16.93 2.16 18.15
C VAL A 121 -18.33 2.56 18.62
N ARG A 122 -18.63 3.87 18.65
CA ARG A 122 -19.96 4.36 19.04
C ARG A 122 -21.06 3.89 18.09
N THR A 123 -20.79 3.87 16.78
CA THR A 123 -21.75 3.36 15.78
C THR A 123 -21.92 1.84 15.83
N ALA A 124 -20.86 1.09 16.14
CA ALA A 124 -20.94 -0.36 16.29
C ALA A 124 -21.69 -0.78 17.58
N ASN A 125 -21.71 0.06 18.62
CA ASN A 125 -22.36 -0.20 19.90
C ASN A 125 -23.80 0.36 20.02
N LEU A 126 -24.50 0.55 18.89
CA LEU A 126 -25.89 1.03 18.85
C LEU A 126 -26.94 -0.04 19.24
N GLU A 127 -26.54 -1.27 19.58
CA GLU A 127 -27.44 -2.22 20.25
C GLU A 127 -27.73 -1.74 21.69
N PRO A 128 -28.99 -1.74 22.14
CA PRO A 128 -29.37 -1.29 23.47
C PRO A 128 -29.00 -2.37 24.50
N ARG A 129 -27.71 -2.50 24.84
CA ARG A 129 -27.28 -3.26 26.02
C ARG A 129 -27.11 -2.30 27.18
N SER A 130 -28.05 -2.36 28.13
CA SER A 130 -27.92 -1.69 29.43
C SER A 130 -26.80 -2.36 30.24
N SER A 131 -25.55 -2.05 29.92
CA SER A 131 -24.38 -2.50 30.66
C SER A 131 -23.43 -1.34 30.86
N GLY A 132 -23.66 -0.62 31.96
CA GLY A 132 -22.56 -0.12 32.80
C GLY A 132 -21.65 0.94 32.22
N GLY A 133 -22.20 2.12 31.93
CA GLY A 133 -21.42 3.35 31.79
C GLY A 133 -21.75 4.31 32.93
N GLY A 134 -21.18 4.08 34.12
CA GLY A 134 -21.29 5.05 35.21
C GLY A 134 -20.62 6.39 34.80
N PRO A 135 -20.96 7.52 35.45
CA PRO A 135 -20.49 8.86 35.06
C PRO A 135 -18.96 9.04 35.01
N HIS A 136 -18.18 8.05 35.46
CA HIS A 136 -16.72 8.03 35.43
C HIS A 136 -16.10 7.31 34.21
N SER A 137 -16.84 6.48 33.46
CA SER A 137 -16.25 5.75 32.31
C SER A 137 -15.98 6.66 31.11
N ALA A 138 -16.66 7.80 31.01
CA ALA A 138 -16.39 8.84 30.02
C ALA A 138 -15.27 9.81 30.45
N SER A 139 -14.83 9.78 31.71
CA SER A 139 -13.99 10.84 32.31
C SER A 139 -12.49 10.56 32.28
N HIS A 140 -12.06 9.39 31.80
CA HIS A 140 -10.65 8.97 31.81
C HIS A 140 -9.96 9.07 30.45
N ALA A 141 -10.46 9.90 29.52
CA ALA A 141 -9.66 10.25 28.34
C ALA A 141 -8.37 10.94 28.84
N PRO A 142 -7.17 10.47 28.45
CA PRO A 142 -5.94 11.12 28.85
C PRO A 142 -5.97 12.58 28.37
N ILE A 143 -5.57 13.52 29.21
CA ILE A 143 -5.60 14.97 28.91
C ILE A 143 -4.96 15.28 27.54
N ALA A 144 -3.90 14.57 27.19
CA ALA A 144 -3.23 14.67 25.89
C ALA A 144 -4.15 14.36 24.69
N ALA A 145 -5.05 13.39 24.80
CA ALA A 145 -6.01 13.06 23.74
C ALA A 145 -7.01 14.20 23.53
N VAL A 146 -7.53 14.78 24.62
CA VAL A 146 -8.46 15.92 24.56
C VAL A 146 -7.78 17.16 23.96
N ILE A 147 -6.53 17.43 24.32
CA ILE A 147 -5.74 18.52 23.73
C ILE A 147 -5.59 18.30 22.22
N ARG A 148 -5.25 17.08 21.81
CA ARG A 148 -5.06 16.71 20.41
C ARG A 148 -6.35 16.82 19.61
N GLU A 149 -7.48 16.40 20.17
CA GLU A 149 -8.80 16.53 19.55
C GLU A 149 -9.15 18.01 19.33
N ARG A 150 -8.96 18.86 20.33
CA ARG A 150 -9.19 20.31 20.22
C ARG A 150 -8.27 20.97 19.19
N ALA A 151 -6.99 20.59 19.16
CA ALA A 151 -6.05 21.08 18.15
C ALA A 151 -6.49 20.66 16.74
N TYR A 152 -6.94 19.41 16.56
CA TYR A 152 -7.50 18.92 15.31
C TYR A 152 -8.75 19.68 14.87
N ALA A 153 -9.69 19.93 15.77
CA ALA A 153 -10.90 20.70 15.47
C ALA A 153 -10.55 22.13 15.02
N ARG A 154 -9.69 22.83 15.77
CA ARG A 154 -9.20 24.17 15.41
C ARG A 154 -8.48 24.19 14.07
N TRP A 155 -7.61 23.21 13.84
CA TRP A 155 -6.90 23.08 12.58
C TRP A 155 -7.87 22.87 11.41
N ARG A 156 -8.88 22.01 11.57
CA ARG A 156 -9.91 21.73 10.55
C ARG A 156 -10.72 22.97 10.18
N GLU A 157 -11.01 23.83 11.14
CA GLU A 157 -11.66 25.12 10.91
C GLU A 157 -10.72 26.08 10.17
N ALA A 158 -9.46 26.18 10.60
CA ALA A 158 -8.47 27.09 10.02
C ALA A 158 -8.14 26.77 8.55
N VAL A 159 -8.24 25.49 8.15
CA VAL A 159 -7.94 25.05 6.77
C VAL A 159 -9.19 24.92 5.88
N ALA A 160 -10.37 25.25 6.40
CA ALA A 160 -11.59 25.28 5.59
C ALA A 160 -11.45 26.31 4.45
N PRO A 161 -11.95 26.02 3.23
CA PRO A 161 -12.75 24.85 2.84
C PRO A 161 -11.91 23.63 2.37
N HIS A 162 -10.58 23.72 2.41
CA HIS A 162 -9.68 22.74 1.77
C HIS A 162 -9.35 21.51 2.63
N GLY A 163 -9.94 21.37 3.82
CA GLY A 163 -9.64 20.28 4.75
C GLY A 163 -9.80 18.88 4.14
N ALA A 164 -10.81 18.65 3.29
CA ALA A 164 -11.01 17.35 2.65
C ALA A 164 -9.86 16.95 1.72
N MET A 165 -9.35 17.91 0.93
CA MET A 165 -8.19 17.68 0.05
C MET A 165 -6.93 17.38 0.88
N LEU A 166 -6.73 18.13 1.96
CA LEU A 166 -5.56 17.96 2.82
C LEU A 166 -5.57 16.61 3.54
N LEU A 167 -6.73 16.17 4.03
CA LEU A 167 -6.86 14.83 4.62
C LEU A 167 -6.65 13.73 3.59
N ALA A 168 -7.11 13.88 2.35
CA ALA A 168 -6.82 12.91 1.30
C ALA A 168 -5.30 12.75 1.07
N ILE A 169 -4.53 13.84 1.14
CA ILE A 169 -3.07 13.79 1.00
C ILE A 169 -2.41 13.20 2.26
N ILE A 170 -2.82 13.66 3.46
CA ILE A 170 -2.16 13.33 4.72
C ILE A 170 -2.51 11.92 5.22
N VAL A 171 -3.78 11.54 5.11
CA VAL A 171 -4.33 10.30 5.66
C VAL A 171 -4.38 9.20 4.60
N ASP A 172 -4.92 9.51 3.42
CA ASP A 172 -5.09 8.50 2.36
C ASP A 172 -3.85 8.36 1.45
N ASP A 173 -2.76 9.05 1.81
CA ASP A 173 -1.50 9.09 1.07
C ASP A 173 -1.68 9.47 -0.42
N MET A 174 -2.67 10.31 -0.71
CA MET A 174 -2.94 10.76 -2.08
C MET A 174 -1.83 11.67 -2.59
N ALA A 175 -1.32 11.37 -3.79
CA ALA A 175 -0.32 12.21 -4.44
C ALA A 175 -0.84 13.65 -4.63
N LEU A 176 0.01 14.64 -4.32
CA LEU A 176 -0.32 16.07 -4.41
C LEU A 176 -0.87 16.46 -5.80
N THR A 177 -0.35 15.88 -6.88
CA THR A 177 -0.78 16.16 -8.25
C THR A 177 -2.18 15.59 -8.55
N THR A 178 -2.52 14.44 -7.96
CA THR A 178 -3.86 13.85 -8.05
C THR A 178 -4.86 14.69 -7.27
N ALA A 179 -4.54 15.02 -6.00
CA ALA A 179 -5.38 15.88 -5.17
C ALA A 179 -5.59 17.27 -5.80
N ALA A 180 -4.54 17.87 -6.39
CA ALA A 180 -4.68 19.14 -7.09
C ALA A 180 -5.66 19.04 -8.27
N ARG A 181 -5.62 17.95 -9.04
CA ARG A 181 -6.54 17.72 -10.16
C ARG A 181 -7.99 17.56 -9.67
N ASP A 182 -8.21 16.72 -8.68
CA ASP A 182 -9.55 16.36 -8.18
C ASP A 182 -10.24 17.59 -7.56
N TRP A 183 -9.49 18.45 -6.87
CA TRP A 183 -9.98 19.73 -6.32
C TRP A 183 -9.83 20.93 -7.28
N ARG A 184 -9.45 20.71 -8.55
CA ARG A 184 -9.34 21.74 -9.60
C ARG A 184 -8.40 22.91 -9.23
N LEU A 185 -7.30 22.60 -8.55
CA LEU A 185 -6.25 23.55 -8.18
C LEU A 185 -5.00 23.33 -9.01
N SER A 186 -4.20 24.38 -9.19
CA SER A 186 -2.86 24.22 -9.73
C SER A 186 -1.96 23.50 -8.71
N ASN A 187 -1.00 22.70 -9.18
CA ASN A 187 -0.05 22.00 -8.32
C ASN A 187 0.69 22.96 -7.36
N ARG A 188 1.01 24.17 -7.83
CA ARG A 188 1.63 25.22 -7.01
C ARG A 188 0.70 25.68 -5.88
N ARG A 189 -0.58 25.89 -6.18
CA ARG A 189 -1.59 26.32 -5.20
C ARG A 189 -1.86 25.22 -4.17
N ALA A 190 -2.06 23.98 -4.61
CA ALA A 190 -2.26 22.83 -3.72
C ALA A 190 -1.07 22.65 -2.76
N ARG A 191 0.16 22.76 -3.28
CA ARG A 191 1.38 22.73 -2.45
C ARG A 191 1.42 23.84 -1.42
N SER A 192 1.15 25.08 -1.83
CA SER A 192 1.14 26.22 -0.93
C SER A 192 0.09 26.05 0.18
N LEU A 193 -1.09 25.52 -0.14
CA LEU A 193 -2.12 25.21 0.86
C LEU A 193 -1.66 24.12 1.82
N LEU A 194 -1.05 23.05 1.31
CA LEU A 194 -0.51 21.97 2.14
C LEU A 194 0.55 22.50 3.12
N VAL A 195 1.53 23.24 2.64
CA VAL A 195 2.59 23.84 3.47
C VAL A 195 1.98 24.76 4.54
N SER A 196 1.13 25.71 4.14
CA SER A 196 0.49 26.63 5.09
C SER A 196 -0.37 25.91 6.14
N ALA A 197 -1.03 24.82 5.76
CA ALA A 197 -1.82 23.99 6.67
C ALA A 197 -0.96 23.18 7.65
N LEU A 198 0.18 22.65 7.21
CA LEU A 198 1.11 21.96 8.10
C LEU A 198 1.77 22.94 9.08
N ASP A 199 2.10 24.15 8.62
CA ASP A 199 2.68 25.20 9.45
C ASP A 199 1.68 25.76 10.47
N SER A 200 0.37 25.71 10.19
CA SER A 200 -0.65 26.16 11.14
C SER A 200 -0.87 25.18 12.29
N TRP A 201 -0.53 23.91 12.14
CA TRP A 201 -0.69 22.89 13.17
C TRP A 201 -0.03 23.27 14.50
N LYS A 202 1.21 23.80 14.46
CA LYS A 202 1.94 24.23 15.66
C LYS A 202 1.31 25.43 16.38
N ARG A 203 0.36 26.13 15.75
CA ARG A 203 -0.33 27.31 16.30
C ARG A 203 -1.69 26.98 16.93
N CYS A 204 -2.18 25.75 16.78
CA CYS A 204 -3.51 25.32 17.24
C CYS A 204 -3.49 24.72 18.65
#